data_AF-A0A7W0P0C1-F1
#
_entry.id   AF-A0A7W0P0C1-F1
#
_cell.length_a   1.000
_cell.length_b   1.000
_cell.length_c   1.000
_cell.angle_alpha   90.00
_cell.angle_beta   90.00
_cell.angle_gamma   90.00
#
_symmetry.space_group_name_H-M   'P 1'
#
loop_
_entity.id
_entity.type
_entity.pdbx_description
1 polymer ?
#
loop_
_entity_poly.entity_id
_entity_poly.type
_entity_poly.pdbx_seq_one_letter_code
_entity_poly.pdbx_strand_id
1 'polypeptide(L)'
;MAEPIERNLGLDLVRVTETAAMAAARWMGRGDKIKADQAAVDGMRAHLATLDIDGVVVIGEGEKDQAPMLYNGERVGTGAGMKVEVAVDPVDGT
;
A
#
# COMPACT_ATOMS: atom_id res chain seq x y z
N MET A 1 7.58 -24.13 -2.99
CA MET A 1 6.11 -24.09 -2.97
C MET A 1 5.73 -22.78 -2.30
N ALA A 2 4.81 -22.00 -2.86
CA ALA A 2 4.33 -20.79 -2.20
C ALA A 2 3.51 -21.20 -0.97
N GLU A 3 3.83 -20.64 0.19
CA GLU A 3 3.01 -20.83 1.39
C GLU A 3 1.66 -20.13 1.19
N PRO A 4 0.53 -20.75 1.59
CA PRO A 4 -0.77 -20.11 1.49
C PRO A 4 -0.80 -18.83 2.33
N ILE A 5 -1.41 -17.76 1.81
CA ILE A 5 -1.68 -16.55 2.59
C ILE A 5 -2.49 -16.93 3.83
N GLU A 6 -1.98 -16.57 5.00
CA GLU A 6 -2.71 -16.78 6.26
C GLU A 6 -4.04 -16.03 6.22
N ARG A 7 -5.12 -16.69 6.67
CA ARG A 7 -6.48 -16.12 6.64
C ARG A 7 -6.56 -14.73 7.28
N ASN A 8 -5.73 -14.47 8.29
CA ASN A 8 -5.69 -13.18 8.98
C ASN A 8 -5.05 -12.10 8.10
N LEU A 9 -3.93 -12.39 7.42
CA LEU A 9 -3.32 -11.45 6.49
C LEU A 9 -4.29 -11.03 5.37
N GLY A 10 -5.10 -11.97 4.86
CA GLY A 10 -6.12 -11.63 3.87
C GLY A 10 -7.13 -10.58 4.36
N LEU A 11 -7.54 -10.64 5.63
CA LEU A 11 -8.43 -9.63 6.24
C LEU A 11 -7.70 -8.33 6.56
N ASP A 12 -6.42 -8.40 6.88
CA ASP A 12 -5.61 -7.21 7.12
C ASP A 12 -5.39 -6.40 5.83
N LEU A 13 -5.21 -7.07 4.70
CA LEU A 13 -5.14 -6.43 3.38
C LEU A 13 -6.43 -5.72 2.98
N VAL A 14 -7.60 -6.21 3.43
CA VAL A 14 -8.87 -5.48 3.26
C VAL A 14 -8.81 -4.13 3.96
N ARG A 15 -8.28 -4.07 5.19
CA ARG A 15 -8.16 -2.80 5.93
C ARG A 15 -7.17 -1.83 5.29
N VAL A 16 -6.13 -2.37 4.66
CA VAL A 16 -5.16 -1.56 3.90
C VAL A 16 -5.85 -0.82 2.75
N THR A 17 -6.63 -1.53 1.93
CA THR A 17 -7.34 -0.91 0.81
C THR A 17 -8.48 -0.01 1.26
N GLU A 18 -9.21 -0.37 2.33
CA GLU A 18 -10.23 0.49 2.95
C GLU A 18 -9.64 1.82 3.42
N THR A 19 -8.48 1.78 4.09
CA THR A 19 -7.81 3.00 4.60
C THR A 19 -7.39 3.91 3.45
N ALA A 20 -6.80 3.34 2.39
CA ALA A 20 -6.43 4.08 1.19
C ALA A 20 -7.64 4.73 0.51
N ALA A 21 -8.69 3.94 0.27
CA ALA A 21 -9.92 4.41 -0.36
C ALA A 21 -10.62 5.51 0.45
N MET A 22 -10.72 5.35 1.78
CA MET A 22 -11.33 6.36 2.66
C MET A 22 -10.52 7.67 2.68
N ALA A 23 -9.19 7.60 2.57
CA ALA A 23 -8.33 8.77 2.50
C ALA A 23 -8.49 9.50 1.16
N ALA A 24 -8.46 8.77 0.04
CA ALA A 24 -8.66 9.30 -1.30
C ALA A 24 -10.06 9.91 -1.49
N ALA A 25 -11.11 9.26 -0.97
CA ALA A 25 -12.51 9.65 -1.14
C ALA A 25 -12.81 11.08 -0.65
N ARG A 26 -12.02 11.61 0.28
CA ARG A 26 -12.13 13.01 0.76
C ARG A 26 -11.84 14.03 -0.34
N TRP A 27 -11.10 13.63 -1.37
CA TRP A 27 -10.69 14.46 -2.51
C TRP A 27 -11.53 14.22 -3.77
N MET A 28 -12.47 13.29 -3.74
CA MET A 28 -13.38 13.01 -4.85
C MET A 28 -14.13 14.27 -5.30
N GLY A 29 -14.13 14.53 -6.61
CA GLY A 29 -14.81 15.69 -7.21
C GLY A 29 -14.12 17.03 -7.01
N ARG A 30 -12.92 17.08 -6.39
CA ARG A 30 -12.19 18.34 -6.16
C ARG A 30 -11.23 18.74 -7.28
N GLY A 31 -11.02 17.87 -8.27
CA GLY A 31 -10.08 18.11 -9.38
C GLY A 31 -8.61 18.17 -8.96
N ASP A 32 -8.27 17.69 -7.76
CA ASP A 32 -6.92 17.71 -7.19
C ASP A 32 -6.35 16.30 -7.09
N LYS A 33 -5.93 15.78 -8.25
CA LYS A 33 -5.44 14.40 -8.38
C LYS A 33 -4.24 14.08 -7.50
N ILE A 34 -3.32 15.05 -7.36
CA ILE A 34 -2.07 14.87 -6.60
C ILE A 34 -2.39 14.64 -5.13
N LYS A 35 -3.34 15.40 -4.55
CA LYS A 35 -3.72 15.21 -3.15
C LYS A 35 -4.59 13.98 -2.93
N ALA A 36 -5.41 13.59 -3.90
CA ALA A 36 -6.19 12.36 -3.84
C ALA A 36 -5.25 11.13 -3.76
N ASP A 37 -4.28 11.11 -4.67
CA ASP A 37 -3.26 10.07 -4.77
C ASP A 37 -2.39 10.00 -3.51
N GLN A 38 -1.80 11.14 -3.10
CA GLN A 38 -0.97 11.21 -1.90
C GLN A 38 -1.72 10.74 -0.65
N ALA A 39 -2.99 11.13 -0.49
CA ALA A 39 -3.79 10.70 0.65
C ALA A 39 -3.98 9.17 0.69
N ALA A 40 -4.13 8.53 -0.46
CA ALA A 40 -4.25 7.09 -0.55
C ALA A 40 -2.92 6.37 -0.28
N VAL A 41 -1.82 6.87 -0.86
CA VAL A 41 -0.45 6.38 -0.60
C VAL A 41 -0.17 6.42 0.90
N ASP A 42 -0.44 7.54 1.56
CA ASP A 42 -0.25 7.71 3.00
C ASP A 42 -1.07 6.69 3.80
N GLY A 43 -2.36 6.55 3.46
CA GLY A 43 -3.27 5.62 4.12
C GLY A 43 -2.84 4.17 3.97
N MET A 44 -2.50 3.76 2.75
CA MET A 44 -2.02 2.42 2.43
C MET A 44 -0.72 2.10 3.15
N ARG A 45 0.29 3.00 3.02
CA ARG A 45 1.62 2.84 3.61
C ARG A 45 1.54 2.71 5.13
N ALA A 46 0.73 3.55 5.78
CA ALA A 46 0.56 3.53 7.23
C ALA A 46 -0.02 2.21 7.73
N HIS A 47 -1.03 1.65 7.04
CA HIS A 47 -1.62 0.37 7.44
C HIS A 47 -0.71 -0.82 7.12
N LEU A 48 -0.04 -0.81 5.95
CA LEU A 48 0.96 -1.82 5.60
C LEU A 48 2.09 -1.91 6.64
N ALA A 49 2.50 -0.78 7.24
CA ALA A 49 3.54 -0.76 8.27
C ALA A 49 3.15 -1.49 9.58
N THR A 50 1.86 -1.83 9.77
CA THR A 50 1.37 -2.54 10.96
C THR A 50 1.26 -4.05 10.78
N LEU A 51 1.44 -4.56 9.55
CA LEU A 51 1.25 -5.97 9.25
C LEU A 51 2.50 -6.79 9.59
N ASP A 52 2.32 -7.99 10.12
CA ASP A 52 3.40 -8.96 10.37
C ASP A 52 3.84 -9.66 9.08
N ILE A 53 4.47 -8.86 8.22
CA ILE A 53 5.13 -9.30 6.98
C ILE A 53 6.56 -8.71 6.88
N ASP A 54 7.46 -9.47 6.25
CA ASP A 54 8.71 -8.97 5.68
C ASP A 54 8.46 -8.73 4.19
N GLY A 55 7.77 -7.62 3.90
CA GLY A 55 7.29 -7.29 2.57
C GLY A 55 8.27 -6.44 1.78
N VAL A 56 8.35 -6.68 0.47
CA VAL A 56 9.06 -5.80 -0.48
C VAL A 56 8.12 -5.37 -1.59
N VAL A 57 8.04 -4.08 -1.86
CA VAL A 57 7.28 -3.54 -3.00
C VAL A 57 8.02 -3.88 -4.29
N VAL A 58 7.42 -4.67 -5.16
CA VAL A 58 7.98 -5.02 -6.47
C VAL A 58 7.33 -4.25 -7.62
N ILE A 59 6.11 -3.75 -7.39
CA ILE A 59 5.39 -2.84 -8.27
C ILE A 59 4.72 -1.80 -7.37
N GLY A 60 5.06 -0.53 -7.52
CA GLY A 60 4.42 0.56 -6.78
C GLY A 60 4.40 1.88 -7.54
N GLU A 61 4.40 3.00 -6.82
CA GLU A 61 4.22 4.36 -7.37
C GLU A 61 5.33 4.81 -8.33
N GLY A 62 6.46 4.09 -8.33
CA GLY A 62 7.58 4.34 -9.23
C GLY A 62 8.91 3.97 -8.60
N GLU A 63 9.98 4.48 -9.21
CA GLU A 63 11.33 4.35 -8.68
C GLU A 63 11.55 5.27 -7.48
N LYS A 64 12.48 4.92 -6.58
CA LYS A 64 12.76 5.67 -5.33
C LYS A 64 13.02 7.16 -5.53
N ASP A 65 13.61 7.55 -6.66
CA ASP A 65 13.91 8.95 -6.99
C ASP A 65 12.67 9.74 -7.45
N GLN A 66 11.59 9.04 -7.82
CA GLN A 66 10.36 9.62 -8.37
C GLN A 66 9.18 9.50 -7.40
N ALA A 67 9.20 8.49 -6.51
CA ALA A 67 8.17 8.23 -5.52
C ALA A 67 8.77 8.19 -4.10
N PRO A 68 8.35 9.10 -3.19
CA PRO A 68 8.88 9.15 -1.82
C PRO A 68 8.41 7.98 -0.94
N MET A 69 7.29 7.36 -1.29
CA MET A 69 6.67 6.23 -0.59
C MET A 69 6.12 5.25 -1.62
N LEU A 70 6.02 3.98 -1.20
CA LEU A 70 5.57 2.85 -2.01
C LEU A 70 6.36 2.69 -3.32
N TYR A 71 7.65 2.98 -3.29
CA TYR A 71 8.54 2.83 -4.43
C TYR A 71 9.02 1.39 -4.60
N ASN A 72 9.45 1.04 -5.82
CA ASN A 72 10.04 -0.26 -6.12
C ASN A 72 11.27 -0.55 -5.24
N GLY A 73 11.22 -1.65 -4.49
CA GLY A 73 12.24 -2.05 -3.52
C GLY A 73 12.01 -1.54 -2.10
N GLU A 74 10.94 -0.80 -1.83
CA GLU A 74 10.62 -0.37 -0.46
C GLU A 74 10.25 -1.56 0.43
N ARG A 75 10.76 -1.58 1.66
CA ARG A 75 10.34 -2.54 2.70
C ARG A 75 9.07 -2.08 3.42
N VAL A 76 8.11 -2.97 3.53
CA VAL A 76 6.80 -2.75 4.17
C VAL A 76 6.49 -3.87 5.17
N GLY A 77 5.58 -3.60 6.11
CA GLY A 77 5.34 -4.47 7.26
C GLY A 77 6.27 -4.18 8.45
N THR A 78 6.10 -4.97 9.51
CA THR A 78 6.92 -4.91 10.72
C THR A 78 8.32 -5.51 10.51
N GLY A 79 8.55 -6.22 9.39
CA GLY A 79 9.77 -6.97 9.10
C GLY A 79 9.82 -8.34 9.79
N ALA A 80 8.77 -8.71 10.52
CA ALA A 80 8.55 -10.05 11.05
C ALA A 80 7.54 -10.80 10.18
N GLY A 81 7.46 -12.13 10.31
CA GLY A 81 6.42 -12.92 9.64
C GLY A 81 6.77 -13.33 8.21
N MET A 82 5.73 -13.46 7.37
CA MET A 82 5.85 -14.05 6.04
C MET A 82 6.60 -13.12 5.08
N LYS A 83 7.48 -13.70 4.26
CA LYS A 83 8.15 -12.98 3.17
C LYS A 83 7.22 -12.86 1.99
N VAL A 84 6.95 -11.63 1.57
CA VAL A 84 6.02 -11.37 0.47
C VAL A 84 6.57 -10.32 -0.48
N GLU A 85 6.26 -10.52 -1.76
CA GLU A 85 6.39 -9.48 -2.78
C GLU A 85 5.04 -8.78 -2.91
N VAL A 86 5.05 -7.46 -2.88
CA VAL A 86 3.85 -6.62 -2.83
C VAL A 86 3.76 -5.79 -4.10
N ALA A 87 2.62 -5.88 -4.76
CA ALA A 87 2.21 -4.92 -5.78
C ALA A 87 1.17 -3.99 -5.17
N VAL A 88 1.32 -2.68 -5.39
CA VAL A 88 0.40 -1.67 -4.88
C VAL A 88 -0.04 -0.72 -5.98
N ASP A 89 -1.30 -0.30 -5.85
CA ASP A 89 -1.90 0.82 -6.56
C ASP A 89 -2.91 1.45 -5.57
N PRO A 90 -2.52 2.50 -4.83
CA PRO A 90 -3.37 3.15 -3.83
C PRO A 90 -4.60 3.83 -4.44
N VAL A 91 -4.51 4.34 -5.67
CA VAL A 91 -5.64 4.87 -6.46
C VAL A 91 -5.46 4.57 -7.93
N ASP A 92 -6.17 3.56 -8.42
CA ASP A 92 -6.31 3.33 -9.86
C ASP A 92 -7.31 4.37 -10.45
N GLY A 93 -6.76 5.40 -11.11
CA GLY A 93 -7.51 6.47 -11.79
C GLY A 93 -7.63 7.77 -11.01
N THR A 94 -6.52 8.52 -10.90
CA THR A 94 -6.40 9.81 -10.19
C THR A 94 -6.87 11.04 -10.96
#